data_AF-A0A1G6L7S7-F1
#
_entry.id   AF-A0A1G6L7S7-F1
#
_cell.length_a   1.000
_cell.length_b   1.000
_cell.length_c   1.000
_cell.angle_alpha   90.00
_cell.angle_beta   90.00
_cell.angle_gamma   90.00
#
_symmetry.space_group_name_H-M   'P 1'
#
loop_
_entity.id
_entity.type
_entity.pdbx_description
1 polymer ?
#
loop_
_entity_poly.entity_id
_entity_poly.type
_entity_poly.pdbx_seq_one_letter_code
_entity_poly.pdbx_strand_id
1 'polypeptide(L)'
;MAYDPLPPFWAGASLAERSAAYDNSTAVADSPALIAARNAEAAPFRAARAGHLDLAYGPTQRTAWDLFPAAEASAPCLVFIHGGYWQRNRREDFCAFMAGALERGWSAALPGYSLGPEATLTQIVGEIRAALDWLQAHGAEHGIGGKVVLSGWSAGGHLTAMALDHPVVTAGLAISGIFELAPIRDTDLNEKLALTEAELAALSPMRLPVVQKPLAIAYGTGELPELRRQSRDFHALRAEAHAPGPLIPVSGADHFRILEALKAKDGEMLRAAEDLLRFG
;
A
#
# COMPACT_ATOMS: atom_id res chain seq x y z
N MET A 1 18.01 10.15 -21.86
CA MET A 1 18.08 11.18 -20.81
C MET A 1 18.24 10.45 -19.48
N ALA A 2 19.06 10.95 -18.56
CA ALA A 2 19.08 10.41 -17.21
C ALA A 2 17.71 10.68 -16.57
N TYR A 3 17.13 9.69 -15.89
CA TYR A 3 15.89 9.86 -15.12
C TYR A 3 16.11 10.95 -14.07
N ASP A 4 15.29 11.99 -14.08
CA ASP A 4 15.29 13.03 -13.04
C ASP A 4 14.24 12.65 -11.98
N PRO A 5 14.67 12.31 -10.75
CA PRO A 5 13.74 11.90 -9.70
C PRO A 5 12.88 13.05 -9.16
N LEU A 6 13.29 14.30 -9.39
CA LEU A 6 12.63 15.48 -8.83
C LEU A 6 11.62 16.07 -9.82
N PRO A 7 10.47 16.56 -9.34
CA PRO A 7 9.50 17.20 -10.23
C PRO A 7 10.01 18.58 -10.73
N PRO A 8 9.48 19.10 -11.85
CA PRO A 8 10.00 20.32 -12.47
C PRO A 8 10.02 21.57 -11.57
N PHE A 9 9.09 21.68 -10.62
CA PHE A 9 9.01 22.82 -9.70
C PHE A 9 9.96 22.70 -8.50
N TRP A 10 10.62 21.55 -8.31
CA TRP A 10 11.44 21.29 -7.13
C TRP A 10 12.66 22.22 -7.03
N ALA A 11 13.23 22.53 -8.20
CA ALA A 11 14.28 23.53 -8.33
C ALA A 11 13.71 24.93 -8.03
N GLY A 12 14.12 25.51 -6.91
CA GLY A 12 13.69 26.84 -6.46
C GLY A 12 12.50 26.83 -5.48
N ALA A 13 11.82 25.70 -5.28
CA ALA A 13 10.79 25.58 -4.24
C ALA A 13 11.41 25.60 -2.84
N SER A 14 10.75 26.32 -1.93
CA SER A 14 11.01 26.31 -0.48
C SER A 14 10.64 24.97 0.15
N LEU A 15 11.14 24.71 1.37
CA LEU A 15 10.76 23.53 2.16
C LEU A 15 9.23 23.44 2.36
N ALA A 16 8.57 24.58 2.58
CA ALA A 16 7.12 24.63 2.76
C ALA A 16 6.37 24.23 1.48
N GLU A 17 6.79 24.71 0.31
CA GLU A 17 6.18 24.34 -0.97
C GLU A 17 6.39 22.86 -1.31
N ARG A 18 7.58 22.32 -1.02
CA ARG A 18 7.87 20.89 -1.19
C ARG A 18 7.02 20.03 -0.26
N SER A 19 6.88 20.42 1.01
CA SER A 19 6.08 19.69 1.99
C SER A 19 4.59 19.75 1.64
N ALA A 20 4.10 20.91 1.18
CA ALA A 20 2.73 21.06 0.69
C ALA A 20 2.40 20.16 -0.52
N ALA A 21 3.39 19.78 -1.34
CA ALA A 21 3.18 18.85 -2.46
C ALA A 21 2.86 17.41 -2.01
N TYR A 22 3.07 17.10 -0.73
CA TYR A 22 2.78 15.81 -0.10
C TYR A 22 1.79 15.93 1.08
N ASP A 23 1.29 17.12 1.39
CA ASP A 23 0.32 17.30 2.47
C ASP A 23 -1.11 16.98 2.01
N ASN A 24 -1.37 15.69 1.86
CA ASN A 24 -2.69 15.18 1.49
C ASN A 24 -3.77 15.55 2.52
N SER A 25 -3.42 15.68 3.81
CA SER A 25 -4.39 15.99 4.86
C SER A 25 -4.92 17.42 4.73
N THR A 26 -4.06 18.38 4.41
CA THR A 26 -4.49 19.76 4.13
C THR A 26 -5.17 19.86 2.77
N ALA A 27 -4.71 19.12 1.77
CA ALA A 27 -5.32 19.10 0.43
C ALA A 27 -6.76 18.57 0.43
N VAL A 28 -7.09 17.67 1.36
CA VAL A 28 -8.43 17.13 1.57
C VAL A 28 -8.99 17.69 2.87
N ALA A 29 -9.68 18.83 2.77
CA ALA A 29 -10.08 19.65 3.92
C ALA A 29 -10.89 18.89 4.99
N ASP A 30 -11.66 17.87 4.59
CA ASP A 30 -12.45 17.04 5.50
C ASP A 30 -11.79 15.69 5.86
N SER A 31 -10.49 15.53 5.59
CA SER A 31 -9.72 14.34 5.95
C SER A 31 -9.82 13.94 7.43
N PRO A 32 -9.92 14.85 8.43
CA PRO A 32 -10.13 14.43 9.82
C PRO A 32 -11.46 13.68 10.02
N ALA A 33 -12.52 14.11 9.33
CA ALA A 33 -13.83 13.46 9.41
C ALA A 33 -13.81 12.09 8.72
N LEU A 34 -13.12 11.98 7.57
CA LEU A 34 -12.93 10.70 6.87
C LEU A 34 -12.14 9.69 7.72
N ILE A 35 -11.06 10.14 8.37
CA ILE A 35 -10.26 9.30 9.29
C ILE A 35 -11.11 8.84 10.48
N ALA A 36 -11.89 9.75 11.08
CA ALA A 36 -12.75 9.41 12.21
C ALA A 36 -13.83 8.38 11.80
N ALA A 37 -14.47 8.58 10.63
CA ALA A 37 -15.48 7.67 10.10
C ALA A 37 -14.89 6.28 9.82
N ARG A 38 -13.73 6.22 9.16
CA ARG A 38 -12.97 4.98 8.91
C ARG A 38 -12.71 4.23 10.21
N ASN A 39 -12.14 4.90 11.21
CA ASN A 39 -11.79 4.26 12.48
C ASN A 39 -13.04 3.79 13.25
N ALA A 40 -14.12 4.57 13.22
CA ALA A 40 -15.39 4.21 13.86
C ALA A 40 -16.04 2.97 13.21
N GLU A 41 -15.89 2.80 11.89
CA GLU A 41 -16.39 1.62 11.18
C GLU A 41 -15.51 0.37 11.40
N ALA A 42 -14.20 0.56 11.48
CA ALA A 42 -13.25 -0.54 11.62
C ALA A 42 -13.41 -1.31 12.94
N ALA A 43 -13.69 -0.63 14.05
CA ALA A 43 -13.82 -1.26 15.37
C ALA A 43 -14.90 -2.36 15.44
N PRO A 44 -16.19 -2.11 15.09
CA PRO A 44 -17.20 -3.16 15.07
C PRO A 44 -16.94 -4.21 13.98
N PHE A 45 -16.38 -3.83 12.83
CA PHE A 45 -16.03 -4.78 11.76
C PHE A 45 -15.03 -5.83 12.25
N ARG A 46 -13.98 -5.36 12.96
CA ARG A 46 -12.94 -6.20 13.55
C ARG A 46 -13.49 -7.07 14.68
N ALA A 47 -14.27 -6.48 15.59
CA ALA A 47 -14.85 -7.20 16.73
C ALA A 47 -15.79 -8.34 16.31
N ALA A 48 -16.53 -8.18 15.21
CA ALA A 48 -17.39 -9.21 14.64
C ALA A 48 -16.62 -10.40 14.04
N ARG A 49 -15.29 -10.31 13.88
CA ARG A 49 -14.43 -11.27 13.19
C ARG A 49 -13.18 -11.61 14.00
N ALA A 50 -13.37 -11.90 15.29
CA ALA A 50 -12.27 -12.03 16.26
C ALA A 50 -11.40 -13.30 16.15
N GLY A 51 -11.66 -14.20 15.21
CA GLY A 51 -11.07 -15.55 15.19
C GLY A 51 -9.56 -15.60 14.92
N HIS A 52 -9.00 -14.63 14.18
CA HIS A 52 -7.60 -14.63 13.74
C HIS A 52 -6.99 -13.23 13.82
N LEU A 53 -7.08 -12.62 15.00
CA LEU A 53 -6.55 -11.27 15.26
C LEU A 53 -5.24 -11.33 16.03
N ASP A 54 -4.41 -10.31 15.84
CA ASP A 54 -3.19 -10.10 16.62
C ASP A 54 -2.19 -11.27 16.57
N LEU A 55 -2.14 -11.98 15.42
CA LEU A 55 -1.21 -13.10 15.20
C LEU A 55 0.21 -12.56 14.96
N ALA A 56 1.06 -12.67 15.97
CA ALA A 56 2.41 -12.13 15.91
C ALA A 56 3.29 -12.83 14.85
N TYR A 57 3.97 -12.03 14.04
CA TYR A 57 5.05 -12.49 13.15
C TYR A 57 6.41 -11.89 13.55
N GLY A 58 6.42 -10.93 14.48
CA GLY A 58 7.62 -10.27 14.98
C GLY A 58 7.51 -9.93 16.47
N PRO A 59 8.52 -9.27 17.04
CA PRO A 59 8.66 -9.12 18.49
C PRO A 59 7.76 -8.02 19.09
N THR A 60 7.12 -7.18 18.28
CA THR A 60 6.31 -6.04 18.75
C THR A 60 4.82 -6.30 18.56
N GLN A 61 3.98 -5.57 19.30
CA GLN A 61 2.53 -5.59 19.08
C GLN A 61 2.12 -5.06 17.69
N ARG A 62 2.98 -4.27 17.04
CA ARG A 62 2.72 -3.76 15.68
C ARG A 62 3.00 -4.82 14.61
N THR A 63 3.98 -5.68 14.84
CA THR A 63 4.36 -6.77 13.92
C THR A 63 3.46 -7.99 14.12
N ALA A 64 2.18 -7.81 13.82
CA ALA A 64 1.15 -8.84 13.90
C ALA A 64 0.17 -8.74 12.73
N TRP A 65 -0.49 -9.85 12.44
CA TRP A 65 -1.52 -10.01 11.43
C TRP A 65 -2.92 -9.93 12.03
N ASP A 66 -3.84 -9.34 11.27
CA ASP A 66 -5.26 -9.67 11.35
C ASP A 66 -5.65 -10.43 10.08
N LEU A 67 -6.19 -11.64 10.23
CA LEU A 67 -6.63 -12.48 9.12
C LEU A 67 -8.15 -12.63 9.14
N PHE A 68 -8.74 -12.58 7.95
CA PHE A 68 -10.16 -12.76 7.69
C PHE A 68 -10.32 -13.84 6.62
N PRO A 69 -10.26 -15.13 6.98
CA PRO A 69 -10.36 -16.21 6.01
C PRO A 69 -11.74 -16.28 5.37
N ALA A 70 -11.77 -16.62 4.08
CA ALA A 70 -12.98 -17.00 3.37
C ALA A 70 -13.50 -18.37 3.84
N ALA A 71 -14.67 -18.76 3.34
CA ALA A 71 -15.21 -20.10 3.56
C ALA A 71 -14.32 -21.19 2.95
N GLU A 72 -13.75 -20.93 1.78
CA GLU A 72 -12.85 -21.85 1.08
C GLU A 72 -11.40 -21.41 1.28
N ALA A 73 -10.57 -22.27 1.88
CA ALA A 73 -9.16 -21.94 2.17
C ALA A 73 -8.33 -21.67 0.91
N SER A 74 -8.74 -22.21 -0.24
CA SER A 74 -8.08 -21.99 -1.54
C SER A 74 -8.54 -20.71 -2.26
N ALA A 75 -9.51 -19.97 -1.70
CA ALA A 75 -9.95 -18.71 -2.26
C ALA A 75 -8.80 -17.68 -2.29
N PRO A 76 -8.76 -16.78 -3.29
CA PRO A 76 -7.74 -15.74 -3.32
C PRO A 76 -7.74 -14.89 -2.05
N CYS A 77 -6.56 -14.40 -1.67
CA CYS A 77 -6.39 -13.54 -0.51
C CYS A 77 -5.95 -12.14 -0.95
N LEU A 78 -6.68 -11.12 -0.50
CA LEU A 78 -6.24 -9.73 -0.57
C LEU A 78 -5.44 -9.39 0.69
N VAL A 79 -4.12 -9.26 0.54
CA VAL A 79 -3.27 -8.72 1.61
C VAL A 79 -3.29 -7.20 1.49
N PHE A 80 -3.64 -6.46 2.54
CA PHE A 80 -3.70 -4.99 2.49
C PHE A 80 -2.76 -4.33 3.50
N ILE A 81 -1.78 -3.58 2.99
CA ILE A 81 -0.82 -2.79 3.77
C ILE A 81 -1.34 -1.36 3.91
N HIS A 82 -1.51 -0.90 5.15
CA HIS A 82 -2.01 0.45 5.42
C HIS A 82 -0.99 1.53 5.03
N GLY A 83 -1.51 2.75 4.80
CA GLY A 83 -0.69 3.94 4.53
C GLY A 83 -0.38 4.75 5.78
N GLY A 84 0.14 5.97 5.58
CA GLY A 84 0.48 6.89 6.68
C GLY A 84 1.94 7.31 6.72
N TYR A 85 2.57 7.53 5.57
CA TYR A 85 3.98 7.98 5.49
C TYR A 85 4.95 7.19 6.36
N TRP A 86 4.69 5.89 6.59
CA TRP A 86 5.49 5.03 7.47
C TRP A 86 5.62 5.52 8.92
N GLN A 87 4.79 6.48 9.34
CA GLN A 87 4.92 7.21 10.61
C GLN A 87 3.60 7.28 11.40
N ARG A 88 2.49 6.82 10.83
CA ARG A 88 1.17 6.86 11.47
C ARG A 88 0.29 5.68 11.04
N ASN A 89 -0.87 5.62 11.68
CA ASN A 89 -1.92 4.61 11.52
C ASN A 89 -1.54 3.21 12.06
N ARG A 90 -2.54 2.32 12.02
CA ARG A 90 -2.44 0.93 12.41
C ARG A 90 -3.28 0.07 11.47
N ARG A 91 -2.99 -1.24 11.40
CA ARG A 91 -3.70 -2.18 10.50
C ARG A 91 -5.19 -2.29 10.82
N GLU A 92 -5.53 -2.21 12.11
CA GLU A 92 -6.88 -2.41 12.63
C GLU A 92 -7.84 -1.36 12.07
N ASP A 93 -7.34 -0.15 11.83
CA ASP A 93 -8.11 0.99 11.32
C ASP A 93 -8.58 0.80 9.86
N PHE A 94 -8.08 -0.20 9.13
CA PHE A 94 -8.36 -0.39 7.69
C PHE A 94 -9.13 -1.66 7.38
N CYS A 95 -9.41 -2.51 8.38
CA CYS A 95 -10.03 -3.81 8.14
C CYS A 95 -11.42 -3.71 7.47
N ALA A 96 -12.18 -2.65 7.72
CA ALA A 96 -13.49 -2.43 7.09
C ALA A 96 -13.41 -2.26 5.55
N PHE A 97 -12.27 -1.83 5.00
CA PHE A 97 -12.08 -1.78 3.55
C PHE A 97 -12.02 -3.16 2.90
N MET A 98 -11.84 -4.23 3.68
CA MET A 98 -11.82 -5.60 3.18
C MET A 98 -13.23 -6.19 2.98
N ALA A 99 -14.29 -5.46 3.35
CA ALA A 99 -15.67 -5.93 3.23
C ALA A 99 -15.99 -6.45 1.83
N GLY A 100 -15.66 -5.70 0.78
CA GLY A 100 -15.87 -6.10 -0.61
C GLY A 100 -15.13 -7.38 -0.99
N ALA A 101 -13.88 -7.57 -0.52
CA ALA A 101 -13.14 -8.81 -0.79
C ALA A 101 -13.83 -10.02 -0.13
N LEU A 102 -14.22 -9.88 1.14
CA LEU A 102 -14.93 -10.95 1.87
C LEU A 102 -16.29 -11.26 1.24
N GLU A 103 -17.04 -10.25 0.79
CA GLU A 103 -18.32 -10.43 0.09
C GLU A 103 -18.18 -11.17 -1.25
N ARG A 104 -17.00 -11.10 -1.90
CA ARG A 104 -16.67 -11.88 -3.10
C ARG A 104 -16.22 -13.30 -2.78
N GLY A 105 -16.16 -13.67 -1.51
CA GLY A 105 -15.64 -14.95 -1.06
C GLY A 105 -14.10 -15.03 -1.08
N TRP A 106 -13.39 -13.90 -1.12
CA TRP A 106 -11.94 -13.86 -0.96
C TRP A 106 -11.58 -13.77 0.51
N SER A 107 -10.42 -14.29 0.86
CA SER A 107 -9.81 -14.00 2.15
C SER A 107 -9.23 -12.59 2.16
N ALA A 108 -9.06 -12.02 3.34
CA ALA A 108 -8.31 -10.79 3.54
C ALA A 108 -7.29 -10.93 4.67
N ALA A 109 -6.17 -10.24 4.55
CA ALA A 109 -5.12 -10.26 5.56
C ALA A 109 -4.46 -8.88 5.66
N LEU A 110 -4.23 -8.39 6.88
CA LEU A 110 -3.62 -7.08 7.10
C LEU A 110 -2.40 -7.25 8.01
N PRO A 111 -1.18 -6.97 7.53
CA PRO A 111 -0.01 -6.91 8.39
C PRO A 111 0.06 -5.52 9.02
N GLY A 112 0.41 -5.47 10.30
CA GLY A 112 0.93 -4.25 10.91
C GLY A 112 2.43 -4.16 10.66
N TYR A 113 3.04 -3.03 11.00
CA TYR A 113 4.48 -2.80 10.90
C TYR A 113 4.87 -1.64 11.83
N SER A 114 6.12 -1.59 12.26
CA SER A 114 6.71 -0.51 13.08
C SER A 114 6.68 0.83 12.34
N LEU A 115 6.84 1.95 13.05
CA LEU A 115 6.74 3.29 12.46
C LEU A 115 7.99 4.11 12.74
N GLY A 116 8.27 5.09 11.88
CA GLY A 116 9.24 6.14 12.18
C GLY A 116 8.71 7.12 13.23
N PRO A 117 9.58 7.66 14.10
CA PRO A 117 11.04 7.54 14.08
C PRO A 117 11.62 6.29 14.78
N GLU A 118 10.80 5.43 15.37
CA GLU A 118 11.28 4.26 16.12
C GLU A 118 11.88 3.17 15.24
N ALA A 119 11.48 3.11 13.96
CA ALA A 119 12.03 2.23 12.94
C ALA A 119 12.46 2.99 11.68
N THR A 120 13.56 2.58 11.08
CA THR A 120 14.01 3.05 9.76
C THR A 120 13.15 2.47 8.65
N LEU A 121 13.15 3.09 7.46
CA LEU A 121 12.39 2.56 6.33
C LEU A 121 12.91 1.17 5.91
N THR A 122 14.22 0.94 6.05
CA THR A 122 14.83 -0.38 5.87
C THR A 122 14.20 -1.45 6.77
N GLN A 123 14.03 -1.13 8.07
CA GLN A 123 13.40 -2.05 9.02
C GLN A 123 11.93 -2.30 8.66
N ILE A 124 11.19 -1.26 8.31
CA ILE A 124 9.76 -1.37 7.93
C ILE A 124 9.58 -2.27 6.70
N VAL A 125 10.41 -2.09 5.66
CA VAL A 125 10.38 -2.98 4.47
C VAL A 125 10.73 -4.41 4.86
N GLY A 126 11.74 -4.62 5.70
CA GLY A 126 12.11 -5.94 6.23
C GLY A 126 10.98 -6.62 7.00
N GLU A 127 10.25 -5.86 7.83
CA GLU A 127 9.12 -6.38 8.59
C GLU A 127 7.95 -6.81 7.70
N ILE A 128 7.66 -6.08 6.61
CA ILE A 128 6.63 -6.51 5.64
C ILE A 128 7.04 -7.82 4.96
N ARG A 129 8.32 -7.97 4.60
CA ARG A 129 8.81 -9.23 4.01
C ARG A 129 8.72 -10.37 5.03
N ALA A 130 9.12 -10.15 6.28
CA ALA A 130 8.96 -11.13 7.35
C ALA A 130 7.48 -11.51 7.59
N ALA A 131 6.56 -10.55 7.46
CA ALA A 131 5.13 -10.82 7.53
C ALA A 131 4.70 -11.78 6.40
N LEU A 132 5.17 -11.55 5.18
CA LEU A 132 4.86 -12.39 4.02
C LEU A 132 5.51 -13.79 4.10
N ASP A 133 6.72 -13.89 4.66
CA ASP A 133 7.34 -15.18 5.00
C ASP A 133 6.46 -15.95 5.99
N TRP A 134 5.97 -15.28 7.04
CA TRP A 134 5.04 -15.88 8.01
C TRP A 134 3.74 -16.33 7.33
N LEU A 135 3.16 -15.51 6.45
CA LEU A 135 1.94 -15.85 5.72
C LEU A 135 2.15 -17.06 4.81
N GLN A 136 3.31 -17.16 4.16
CA GLN A 136 3.68 -18.30 3.33
C GLN A 136 3.78 -19.60 4.15
N ALA A 137 4.35 -19.52 5.35
CA ALA A 137 4.55 -20.67 6.22
C ALA A 137 3.27 -21.11 6.96
N HIS A 138 2.48 -20.16 7.44
CA HIS A 138 1.39 -20.41 8.39
C HIS A 138 0.00 -20.06 7.87
N GLY A 139 -0.11 -19.36 6.73
CA GLY A 139 -1.39 -18.88 6.20
C GLY A 139 -2.41 -20.01 6.01
N ALA A 140 -1.98 -21.16 5.48
CA ALA A 140 -2.86 -22.29 5.23
C ALA A 140 -3.49 -22.86 6.53
N GLU A 141 -2.75 -22.85 7.64
CA GLU A 141 -3.24 -23.27 8.96
C GLU A 141 -4.37 -22.34 9.47
N HIS A 142 -4.40 -21.11 8.96
CA HIS A 142 -5.40 -20.09 9.29
C HIS A 142 -6.44 -19.88 8.18
N GLY A 143 -6.56 -20.80 7.22
CA GLY A 143 -7.54 -20.71 6.14
C GLY A 143 -7.17 -19.75 5.00
N ILE A 144 -5.89 -19.38 4.89
CA ILE A 144 -5.33 -18.53 3.83
C ILE A 144 -4.35 -19.34 2.97
N GLY A 145 -4.88 -20.11 2.02
CA GLY A 145 -4.10 -21.00 1.14
C GLY A 145 -4.18 -20.70 -0.35
N GLY A 146 -4.96 -19.69 -0.77
CA GLY A 146 -5.11 -19.30 -2.17
C GLY A 146 -4.03 -18.35 -2.70
N LYS A 147 -4.19 -17.94 -3.96
CA LYS A 147 -3.33 -16.93 -4.61
C LYS A 147 -3.39 -15.60 -3.84
N VAL A 148 -2.24 -14.95 -3.63
CA VAL A 148 -2.15 -13.68 -2.90
C VAL A 148 -2.06 -12.50 -3.85
N VAL A 149 -2.99 -11.56 -3.70
CA VAL A 149 -2.86 -10.20 -4.26
C VAL A 149 -2.37 -9.29 -3.14
N LEU A 150 -1.14 -8.79 -3.27
CA LEU A 150 -0.58 -7.81 -2.34
C LEU A 150 -1.06 -6.41 -2.71
N SER A 151 -1.76 -5.75 -1.82
CA SER A 151 -2.30 -4.41 -2.02
C SER A 151 -1.82 -3.49 -0.92
N GLY A 152 -1.79 -2.19 -1.21
CA GLY A 152 -1.56 -1.21 -0.18
C GLY A 152 -1.80 0.21 -0.66
N TRP A 153 -2.04 1.09 0.30
CA TRP A 153 -2.42 2.48 0.04
C TRP A 153 -1.34 3.45 0.51
N SER A 154 -1.00 4.46 -0.30
CA SER A 154 -0.02 5.48 0.05
C SER A 154 1.35 4.86 0.35
N ALA A 155 1.90 5.05 1.55
CA ALA A 155 3.06 4.31 2.05
C ALA A 155 2.91 2.77 1.94
N GLY A 156 1.70 2.22 2.04
CA GLY A 156 1.44 0.81 1.76
C GLY A 156 1.54 0.44 0.28
N GLY A 157 1.26 1.37 -0.64
CA GLY A 157 1.47 1.18 -2.07
C GLY A 157 2.95 1.14 -2.43
N HIS A 158 3.77 1.93 -1.74
CA HIS A 158 5.23 1.79 -1.74
C HIS A 158 5.67 0.39 -1.27
N LEU A 159 5.21 -0.04 -0.09
CA LEU A 159 5.57 -1.34 0.48
C LEU A 159 5.10 -2.51 -0.39
N THR A 160 3.96 -2.37 -1.06
CA THR A 160 3.47 -3.32 -2.07
C THR A 160 4.45 -3.46 -3.23
N ALA A 161 4.95 -2.35 -3.78
CA ALA A 161 5.94 -2.38 -4.84
C ALA A 161 7.28 -2.99 -4.37
N MET A 162 7.70 -2.67 -3.15
CA MET A 162 8.93 -3.19 -2.53
C MET A 162 8.91 -4.69 -2.21
N ALA A 163 7.72 -5.29 -2.08
CA ALA A 163 7.54 -6.69 -1.75
C ALA A 163 6.88 -7.51 -2.87
N LEU A 164 6.70 -6.93 -4.06
CA LEU A 164 6.04 -7.60 -5.18
C LEU A 164 6.77 -8.88 -5.60
N ASP A 165 8.10 -8.88 -5.57
CA ASP A 165 8.94 -10.02 -5.94
C ASP A 165 8.77 -11.23 -5.01
N HIS A 166 8.26 -11.02 -3.79
CA HIS A 166 8.17 -12.03 -2.76
C HIS A 166 7.45 -13.32 -3.23
N PRO A 167 7.97 -14.54 -2.98
CA PRO A 167 7.41 -15.79 -3.53
C PRO A 167 5.91 -16.00 -3.27
N VAL A 168 5.41 -15.67 -2.07
CA VAL A 168 3.98 -15.79 -1.74
C VAL A 168 3.07 -14.90 -2.59
N VAL A 169 3.58 -13.77 -3.10
CA VAL A 169 2.79 -12.77 -3.83
C VAL A 169 2.59 -13.24 -5.28
N THR A 170 1.34 -13.38 -5.70
CA THR A 170 0.99 -13.71 -7.09
C THR A 170 0.91 -12.45 -7.95
N ALA A 171 0.27 -11.40 -7.44
CA ALA A 171 0.11 -10.11 -8.12
C ALA A 171 0.04 -8.96 -7.11
N GLY A 172 0.16 -7.71 -7.60
CA GLY A 172 0.09 -6.52 -6.78
C GLY A 172 -0.98 -5.51 -7.18
N LEU A 173 -1.47 -4.73 -6.22
CA LEU A 173 -2.33 -3.56 -6.41
C LEU A 173 -1.80 -2.39 -5.56
N ALA A 174 -0.99 -1.52 -6.16
CA ALA A 174 -0.46 -0.34 -5.48
C ALA A 174 -1.40 0.85 -5.66
N ILE A 175 -1.93 1.40 -4.57
CA ILE A 175 -2.92 2.49 -4.58
C ILE A 175 -2.28 3.77 -4.06
N SER A 176 -2.27 4.81 -4.87
CA SER A 176 -1.74 6.14 -4.52
C SER A 176 -0.32 6.10 -3.93
N GLY A 177 0.52 5.21 -4.45
CA GLY A 177 1.81 4.87 -3.86
C GLY A 177 2.88 5.96 -4.04
N ILE A 178 3.93 5.83 -3.22
CA ILE A 178 5.17 6.62 -3.35
C ILE A 178 6.23 5.69 -3.94
N PHE A 179 6.74 6.01 -5.12
CA PHE A 179 7.64 5.14 -5.89
C PHE A 179 9.04 5.75 -6.09
N GLU A 180 9.21 7.02 -5.71
CA GLU A 180 10.49 7.73 -5.65
C GLU A 180 10.57 8.54 -4.34
N LEU A 181 11.59 8.25 -3.53
CA LEU A 181 11.72 8.78 -2.18
C LEU A 181 12.57 10.07 -2.09
N ALA A 182 13.35 10.43 -3.11
CA ALA A 182 14.15 11.66 -3.07
C ALA A 182 13.31 12.92 -2.79
N PRO A 183 12.14 13.12 -3.43
CA PRO A 183 11.26 14.23 -3.07
C PRO A 183 10.81 14.17 -1.59
N ILE A 184 10.50 12.98 -1.06
CA ILE A 184 10.08 12.84 0.36
C ILE A 184 11.19 13.33 1.30
N ARG A 185 12.45 13.03 0.99
CA ARG A 185 13.60 13.43 1.82
C ARG A 185 13.74 14.95 1.95
N ASP A 186 13.27 15.70 0.96
CA ASP A 186 13.34 17.16 0.90
C ASP A 186 12.07 17.84 1.48
N THR A 187 11.27 17.10 2.27
CA THR A 187 10.08 17.59 2.98
C THR A 187 10.21 17.44 4.50
N ASP A 188 9.31 18.06 5.26
CA ASP A 188 9.18 17.88 6.71
C ASP A 188 8.94 16.42 7.15
N LEU A 189 8.36 15.58 6.29
CA LEU A 189 8.21 14.14 6.52
C LEU A 189 9.55 13.46 6.86
N ASN A 190 10.67 14.01 6.38
CA ASN A 190 11.98 13.46 6.60
C ASN A 190 12.52 13.69 8.02
N GLU A 191 11.90 14.55 8.83
CA GLU A 191 12.30 14.76 10.23
C GLU A 191 12.20 13.47 11.05
N LYS A 192 11.19 12.63 10.77
CA LYS A 192 11.01 11.33 11.43
C LYS A 192 11.60 10.17 10.64
N LEU A 193 11.67 10.26 9.31
CA LEU A 193 12.16 9.17 8.47
C LEU A 193 13.69 9.11 8.41
N ALA A 194 14.36 10.26 8.49
CA ALA A 194 15.80 10.40 8.40
C ALA A 194 16.41 9.61 7.23
N LEU A 195 15.79 9.68 6.04
CA LEU A 195 16.13 8.86 4.88
C LEU A 195 17.58 9.09 4.43
N THR A 196 18.33 7.99 4.39
CA THR A 196 19.72 7.99 3.91
C THR A 196 19.80 7.86 2.39
N GLU A 197 20.93 8.24 1.78
CA GLU A 197 21.19 7.96 0.35
C GLU A 197 21.07 6.46 0.00
N ALA A 198 21.52 5.60 0.92
CA ALA A 198 21.42 4.15 0.74
C ALA A 198 19.95 3.70 0.70
N GLU A 199 19.10 4.25 1.56
CA GLU A 199 17.66 3.97 1.54
C GLU A 199 16.98 4.53 0.30
N LEU A 200 17.36 5.71 -0.18
CA LEU A 200 16.82 6.22 -1.44
C LEU A 200 17.14 5.28 -2.61
N ALA A 201 18.37 4.79 -2.69
CA ALA A 201 18.82 3.88 -3.74
C ALA A 201 18.15 2.51 -3.65
N ALA A 202 18.03 1.95 -2.44
CA ALA A 202 17.53 0.60 -2.22
C ALA A 202 16.01 0.50 -2.09
N LEU A 203 15.32 1.59 -1.71
CA LEU A 203 13.91 1.57 -1.32
C LEU A 203 13.04 2.51 -2.16
N SER A 204 13.54 3.07 -3.27
CA SER A 204 12.70 3.76 -4.26
C SER A 204 12.35 2.78 -5.39
N PRO A 205 11.11 2.28 -5.51
CA PRO A 205 10.71 1.35 -6.56
C PRO A 205 11.12 1.75 -7.99
N MET A 206 11.11 3.04 -8.31
CA MET A 206 11.53 3.55 -9.63
C MET A 206 13.03 3.43 -9.92
N ARG A 207 13.86 3.16 -8.90
CA ARG A 207 15.32 2.99 -9.04
C ARG A 207 15.75 1.53 -9.07
N LEU A 208 14.80 0.60 -8.90
CA LEU A 208 15.07 -0.83 -8.80
C LEU A 208 14.76 -1.55 -10.12
N PRO A 209 15.34 -2.75 -10.35
CA PRO A 209 14.93 -3.60 -11.46
C PRO A 209 13.44 -3.89 -11.45
N VAL A 210 12.80 -3.80 -12.62
CA VAL A 210 11.36 -4.06 -12.75
C VAL A 210 11.04 -5.53 -12.47
N VAL A 211 10.18 -5.76 -11.48
CA VAL A 211 9.61 -7.08 -11.17
C VAL A 211 8.51 -7.42 -12.16
N GLN A 212 8.64 -8.57 -12.82
CA GLN A 212 7.77 -9.02 -13.93
C GLN A 212 6.42 -9.62 -13.49
N LYS A 213 6.11 -9.63 -12.19
CA LYS A 213 4.78 -10.04 -11.71
C LYS A 213 3.73 -8.96 -12.03
N PRO A 214 2.46 -9.34 -12.27
CA PRO A 214 1.38 -8.39 -12.54
C PRO A 214 1.22 -7.37 -11.41
N LEU A 215 1.16 -6.07 -11.76
CA LEU A 215 0.93 -4.98 -10.81
C LEU A 215 -0.02 -3.95 -11.42
N ALA A 216 -1.21 -3.81 -10.83
CA ALA A 216 -2.05 -2.64 -11.07
C ALA A 216 -1.54 -1.46 -10.24
N ILE A 217 -1.48 -0.27 -10.85
CA ILE A 217 -1.13 0.97 -10.17
C ILE A 217 -2.35 1.89 -10.25
N ALA A 218 -2.98 2.17 -9.12
CA ALA A 218 -4.16 3.04 -9.04
C ALA A 218 -3.80 4.40 -8.44
N TYR A 219 -4.46 5.46 -8.91
CA TYR A 219 -4.35 6.79 -8.32
C TYR A 219 -5.62 7.60 -8.57
N GLY A 220 -5.95 8.52 -7.67
CA GLY A 220 -7.09 9.41 -7.78
C GLY A 220 -6.77 10.59 -8.68
N THR A 221 -7.67 10.91 -9.62
CA THR A 221 -7.41 12.06 -10.52
C THR A 221 -7.52 13.41 -9.81
N GLY A 222 -8.12 13.45 -8.62
CA GLY A 222 -8.22 14.60 -7.73
C GLY A 222 -7.09 14.68 -6.68
N GLU A 223 -6.12 13.78 -6.70
CA GLU A 223 -4.96 13.84 -5.81
C GLU A 223 -4.01 15.00 -6.13
N LEU A 224 -3.13 15.29 -5.17
CA LEU A 224 -2.02 16.22 -5.35
C LEU A 224 -1.19 15.82 -6.59
N PRO A 225 -0.64 16.80 -7.35
CA PRO A 225 0.06 16.54 -8.60
C PRO A 225 1.15 15.49 -8.48
N GLU A 226 1.82 15.41 -7.34
CA GLU A 226 2.99 14.57 -7.19
C GLU A 226 2.67 13.09 -6.97
N LEU A 227 1.56 12.78 -6.30
CA LEU A 227 1.07 11.41 -6.19
C LEU A 227 0.63 10.87 -7.56
N ARG A 228 -0.01 11.73 -8.36
CA ARG A 228 -0.40 11.44 -9.74
C ARG A 228 0.81 11.25 -10.64
N ARG A 229 1.84 12.11 -10.50
CA ARG A 229 3.09 12.00 -11.27
C ARG A 229 3.76 10.67 -10.97
N GLN A 230 4.03 10.37 -9.69
CA GLN A 230 4.74 9.15 -9.33
C GLN A 230 3.99 7.88 -9.80
N SER A 231 2.66 7.84 -9.67
CA SER A 231 1.87 6.70 -10.14
C SER A 231 1.99 6.49 -11.66
N ARG A 232 1.95 7.58 -12.45
CA ARG A 232 2.11 7.51 -13.91
C ARG A 232 3.54 7.14 -14.32
N ASP A 233 4.53 7.73 -13.68
CA ASP A 233 5.94 7.52 -14.02
C ASP A 233 6.38 6.09 -13.67
N PHE A 234 5.94 5.55 -12.52
CA PHE A 234 6.28 4.17 -12.14
C PHE A 234 5.61 3.16 -13.06
N HIS A 235 4.37 3.41 -13.46
CA HIS A 235 3.71 2.60 -14.47
C HIS A 235 4.43 2.69 -15.83
N ALA A 236 4.83 3.88 -16.27
CA ALA A 236 5.54 4.05 -17.54
C ALA A 236 6.86 3.27 -17.56
N LEU A 237 7.64 3.33 -16.48
CA LEU A 237 8.87 2.55 -16.29
C LEU A 237 8.61 1.04 -16.38
N ARG A 238 7.54 0.55 -15.77
CA ARG A 238 7.14 -0.86 -15.86
C ARG A 238 6.68 -1.25 -17.27
N ALA A 239 5.94 -0.38 -17.95
CA ALA A 239 5.43 -0.61 -19.29
C ALA A 239 6.57 -0.67 -20.33
N GLU A 240 7.60 0.17 -20.19
CA GLU A 240 8.82 0.12 -21.00
C GLU A 240 9.56 -1.22 -20.85
N ALA A 241 9.53 -1.80 -19.65
CA ALA A 241 10.05 -3.12 -19.35
C ALA A 241 9.07 -4.27 -19.68
N HIS A 242 7.95 -3.99 -20.35
CA HIS A 242 6.89 -4.93 -20.70
C HIS A 242 6.29 -5.72 -19.51
N ALA A 243 6.38 -5.19 -18.29
CA ALA A 243 5.81 -5.85 -17.12
C ALA A 243 4.27 -5.69 -17.09
N PRO A 244 3.52 -6.75 -16.73
CA PRO A 244 2.07 -6.75 -16.79
C PRO A 244 1.41 -5.88 -15.70
N GLY A 245 0.21 -5.39 -16.02
CA GLY A 245 -0.72 -4.72 -15.10
C GLY A 245 -1.11 -3.31 -15.56
N PRO A 246 -2.34 -2.85 -15.27
CA PRO A 246 -2.87 -1.58 -15.76
C PRO A 246 -2.51 -0.38 -14.86
N LEU A 247 -2.50 0.81 -15.46
CA LEU A 247 -2.68 2.07 -14.74
C LEU A 247 -4.18 2.37 -14.57
N ILE A 248 -4.62 2.65 -13.36
CA ILE A 248 -6.04 2.85 -13.01
C ILE A 248 -6.25 4.28 -12.47
N PRO A 249 -6.67 5.23 -13.32
CA PRO A 249 -7.08 6.55 -12.87
C PRO A 249 -8.50 6.51 -12.27
N VAL A 250 -8.62 6.66 -10.96
CA VAL A 250 -9.91 6.72 -10.25
C VAL A 250 -10.48 8.13 -10.37
N SER A 251 -11.51 8.27 -11.20
CA SER A 251 -12.08 9.58 -11.56
C SER A 251 -12.62 10.33 -10.34
N GLY A 252 -12.11 11.54 -10.13
CA GLY A 252 -12.57 12.47 -9.09
C GLY A 252 -12.16 12.11 -7.66
N ALA A 253 -11.56 10.94 -7.44
CA ALA A 253 -11.11 10.56 -6.11
C ALA A 253 -9.91 11.39 -5.65
N ASP A 254 -9.95 11.80 -4.39
CA ASP A 254 -8.80 12.32 -3.65
C ASP A 254 -8.02 11.19 -2.95
N HIS A 255 -6.96 11.55 -2.23
CA HIS A 255 -6.04 10.59 -1.63
C HIS A 255 -6.70 9.71 -0.55
N PHE A 256 -7.81 10.14 0.05
CA PHE A 256 -8.52 9.38 1.09
C PHE A 256 -9.69 8.59 0.50
N ARG A 257 -10.52 9.25 -0.32
CA ARG A 257 -11.75 8.66 -0.89
C ARG A 257 -11.48 7.59 -1.94
N ILE A 258 -10.28 7.54 -2.51
CA ILE A 258 -9.87 6.47 -3.43
C ILE A 258 -10.05 5.06 -2.82
N LEU A 259 -9.95 4.91 -1.49
CA LEU A 259 -10.14 3.63 -0.82
C LEU A 259 -11.58 3.10 -0.93
N GLU A 260 -12.56 3.94 -1.20
CA GLU A 260 -13.95 3.49 -1.44
C GLU A 260 -14.04 2.60 -2.70
N ALA A 261 -13.17 2.81 -3.68
CA ALA A 261 -13.09 1.97 -4.87
C ALA A 261 -12.56 0.55 -4.60
N LEU A 262 -11.90 0.34 -3.45
CA LEU A 262 -11.50 -0.98 -2.94
C LEU A 262 -12.59 -1.65 -2.10
N LYS A 263 -13.38 -0.85 -1.39
CA LYS A 263 -14.36 -1.33 -0.40
C LYS A 263 -15.54 -2.07 -1.02
N ALA A 264 -15.98 -1.65 -2.21
CA ALA A 264 -17.12 -2.24 -2.90
C ALA A 264 -16.75 -3.58 -3.54
N LYS A 265 -17.58 -4.62 -3.36
CA LYS A 265 -17.38 -5.95 -4.00
C LYS A 265 -17.25 -5.89 -5.53
N ASP A 266 -17.95 -4.94 -6.14
CA ASP A 266 -17.90 -4.65 -7.58
C ASP A 266 -17.15 -3.33 -7.82
N GLY A 267 -16.19 -3.00 -6.96
CA GLY A 267 -15.29 -1.88 -7.14
C GLY A 267 -14.29 -2.14 -8.26
N GLU A 268 -13.85 -1.09 -8.95
CA GLU A 268 -12.87 -1.22 -10.04
C GLU A 268 -11.53 -1.81 -9.57
N MET A 269 -11.14 -1.57 -8.32
CA MET A 269 -9.90 -2.09 -7.77
C MET A 269 -9.95 -3.60 -7.51
N LEU A 270 -11.08 -4.12 -7.00
CA LEU A 270 -11.24 -5.57 -6.79
C LEU A 270 -11.42 -6.33 -8.11
N ARG A 271 -12.07 -5.74 -9.11
CA ARG A 271 -12.07 -6.30 -10.47
C ARG A 271 -10.67 -6.36 -11.05
N ALA A 272 -9.90 -5.28 -10.94
CA ALA A 272 -8.52 -5.27 -11.40
C ALA A 272 -7.68 -6.32 -10.66
N ALA A 273 -7.83 -6.44 -9.34
CA ALA A 273 -7.15 -7.47 -8.54
C ALA A 273 -7.48 -8.89 -9.03
N GLU A 274 -8.73 -9.17 -9.39
CA GLU A 274 -9.13 -10.46 -9.98
C GLU A 274 -8.53 -10.68 -11.37
N ASP A 275 -8.57 -9.67 -12.23
CA ASP A 275 -8.00 -9.76 -13.58
C ASP A 275 -6.49 -10.02 -13.54
N LEU A 276 -5.78 -9.44 -12.57
CA LEU A 276 -4.36 -9.70 -12.36
C LEU A 276 -4.05 -11.17 -12.07
N LEU A 277 -4.94 -11.89 -11.36
CA LEU A 277 -4.75 -13.31 -11.06
C LEU A 277 -4.89 -14.22 -12.28
N ARG A 278 -5.38 -13.69 -13.41
CA ARG A 278 -5.47 -14.41 -14.69
C ARG A 278 -4.16 -14.39 -15.47
N PHE A 279 -3.23 -13.49 -15.14
CA PHE A 279 -1.91 -13.39 -15.77
C PHE A 279 -0.87 -14.32 -15.13
N GLY A 280 -1.14 -14.90 -13.97
CA GLY A 280 -0.20 -15.70 -13.17
C GLY A 280 -0.69 -17.10 -12.83
#